data_AF-A0A511UNU1-F1
#
_entry.id   AF-A0A511UNU1-F1
#
_cell.length_a   1.000
_cell.length_b   1.000
_cell.length_c   1.000
_cell.angle_alpha   90.00
_cell.angle_beta   90.00
_cell.angle_gamma   90.00
#
_symmetry.space_group_name_H-M   'P 1'
#
loop_
_entity.id
_entity.type
_entity.pdbx_description
1 polymer ?
#
loop_
_entity_poly.entity_id
_entity_poly.type
_entity_poly.pdbx_seq_one_letter_code
_entity_poly.pdbx_strand_id
1 'polypeptide(L)'
;MRLKLPVECPYCTSESRIRSSRKMTEGFYVTYRECKNAKCGAKFKMNETVESTTIDDVVEKFGLTRLSPYACALVILEQQQADKYYPYHRKRNNNDAEQNMAQLLNAWREHALPILHVRHISTDPESPYSPGHPGVLFKPGFEPLTNEQIFDKSIPNAFLRSSIEDWLLKRSIHQLVVVGSTSEGAVEASVRSASNLGFKVWVPDDACYTFEKNGYHFEMISPEWVHVHAMTNLHQGESTVVDTKLVLHALEQATATKSGVVKG
;
A
#
# COMPACT_ATOMS: atom_id res chain seq x y z
N MET A 1 10.88 -9.61 5.98
CA MET A 1 11.44 -10.98 5.81
C MET A 1 10.62 -11.98 6.63
N ARG A 2 9.62 -12.67 6.04
CA ARG A 2 9.08 -13.88 6.71
C ARG A 2 10.07 -15.01 6.43
N LEU A 3 11.06 -15.15 7.29
CA LEU A 3 11.82 -16.39 7.45
C LEU A 3 10.81 -17.52 7.70
N LYS A 4 10.41 -18.23 6.64
CA LYS A 4 9.69 -19.49 6.80
C LYS A 4 10.73 -20.55 7.08
N LEU A 5 11.14 -20.65 8.35
CA LEU A 5 11.79 -21.86 8.84
C LEU A 5 10.93 -23.07 8.44
N PRO A 6 11.53 -24.19 8.00
CA PRO A 6 10.77 -25.40 7.73
C PRO A 6 10.03 -25.80 9.01
N VAL A 7 8.71 -25.87 8.91
CA VAL A 7 7.86 -26.32 10.01
C VAL A 7 7.60 -27.80 9.80
N GLU A 8 8.13 -28.62 10.69
CA GLU A 8 7.91 -30.07 10.70
C GLU A 8 6.51 -30.43 11.18
N CYS A 9 6.00 -31.56 10.73
CA CYS A 9 4.74 -32.12 11.19
C CYS A 9 4.87 -32.58 12.64
N PRO A 10 4.01 -32.12 13.57
CA PRO A 10 4.11 -32.49 14.98
C PRO A 10 3.85 -33.99 15.23
N TYR A 11 3.30 -34.71 14.24
CA TYR A 11 2.95 -36.12 14.36
C TYR A 11 3.98 -37.08 13.77
N CYS A 12 4.83 -36.62 12.85
CA CYS A 12 5.77 -37.51 12.14
C CYS A 12 7.09 -36.85 11.71
N THR A 13 7.33 -35.62 12.17
CA THR A 13 8.52 -34.78 11.92
C THR A 13 8.86 -34.50 10.45
N SER A 14 8.09 -35.04 9.51
CA SER A 14 8.25 -34.77 8.08
C SER A 14 7.88 -33.30 7.76
N GLU A 15 8.44 -32.76 6.67
CA GLU A 15 8.08 -31.40 6.21
C GLU A 15 6.57 -31.22 6.01
N SER A 16 6.08 -30.02 6.28
CA SER A 16 4.69 -29.63 6.01
C SER A 16 4.59 -28.48 5.00
N ARG A 17 3.49 -28.41 4.26
CA ARG A 17 3.15 -27.33 3.32
C ARG A 17 1.97 -26.50 3.83
N ILE A 18 1.94 -25.21 3.52
CA ILE A 18 0.79 -24.34 3.83
C ILE A 18 -0.34 -24.67 2.86
N ARG A 19 -1.55 -24.89 3.39
CA ARG A 19 -2.76 -25.16 2.61
C ARG A 19 -3.64 -23.93 2.44
N SER A 20 -3.81 -23.15 3.50
CA SER A 20 -4.60 -21.92 3.48
C SER A 20 -4.20 -20.99 4.61
N SER A 21 -4.34 -19.69 4.35
CA SER A 21 -4.40 -18.64 5.36
C SER A 21 -5.76 -17.98 5.27
N ARG A 22 -6.54 -17.98 6.35
CA ARG A 22 -7.84 -17.28 6.40
C ARG A 22 -7.71 -16.07 7.32
N LYS A 23 -8.00 -14.86 6.80
CA LYS A 23 -8.22 -13.64 7.59
C LYS A 23 -9.61 -13.77 8.22
N MET A 24 -9.69 -13.87 9.54
CA MET A 24 -10.97 -13.77 10.25
C MET A 24 -11.29 -12.29 10.47
N THR A 25 -12.57 -11.98 10.74
CA THR A 25 -13.12 -10.62 10.90
C THR A 25 -12.39 -9.73 11.92
N GLU A 26 -11.57 -10.33 12.79
CA GLU A 26 -10.82 -9.68 13.86
C GLU A 26 -9.28 -9.67 13.62
N GLY A 27 -8.81 -9.86 12.38
CA GLY A 27 -7.39 -9.68 12.04
C GLY A 27 -6.49 -10.90 12.29
N PHE A 28 -7.03 -12.05 12.66
CA PHE A 28 -6.26 -13.27 12.86
C PHE A 28 -5.92 -13.98 11.55
N TYR A 29 -4.68 -14.46 11.43
CA TYR A 29 -4.24 -15.37 10.37
C TYR A 29 -4.13 -16.78 10.92
N VAL A 30 -5.06 -17.66 10.55
CA VAL A 30 -4.89 -19.09 10.80
C VAL A 30 -4.14 -19.70 9.63
N THR A 31 -2.90 -20.15 9.87
CA THR A 31 -2.15 -20.93 8.89
C THR A 31 -2.45 -22.42 9.07
N TYR A 32 -3.24 -22.97 8.15
CA TYR A 32 -3.43 -24.41 8.06
C TYR A 32 -2.27 -25.04 7.29
N ARG A 33 -1.70 -26.10 7.85
CA ARG A 33 -0.64 -26.87 7.21
C ARG A 33 -1.07 -28.30 6.99
N GLU A 34 -0.50 -28.90 5.97
CA GLU A 34 -0.67 -30.31 5.62
C GLU A 34 0.71 -30.97 5.56
N CYS A 35 0.84 -32.13 6.17
CA CYS A 35 2.06 -32.93 6.12
C CYS A 35 2.35 -33.38 4.68
N LYS A 36 3.60 -33.23 4.22
CA LYS A 36 4.01 -33.72 2.89
C LYS A 36 4.19 -35.24 2.86
N ASN A 37 4.35 -35.90 4.00
CA ASN A 37 4.36 -37.35 4.08
C ASN A 37 2.95 -37.89 3.82
N ALA A 38 2.76 -38.49 2.64
CA ALA A 38 1.47 -39.01 2.19
C ALA A 38 0.87 -40.07 3.13
N LYS A 39 1.71 -40.83 3.85
CA LYS A 39 1.24 -41.80 4.86
C LYS A 39 0.71 -41.12 6.11
N CYS A 40 1.29 -39.97 6.48
CA CYS A 40 0.83 -39.18 7.62
C CYS A 40 -0.44 -38.40 7.28
N GLY A 41 -0.43 -37.65 6.17
CA GLY A 41 -1.59 -36.89 5.69
C GLY A 41 -2.17 -35.85 6.66
N ALA A 42 -1.50 -35.62 7.81
CA ALA A 42 -2.04 -34.83 8.89
C ALA A 42 -2.23 -33.37 8.46
N LYS A 43 -3.40 -32.83 8.80
CA LYS A 43 -3.72 -31.41 8.66
C LYS A 43 -3.76 -30.81 10.04
N PHE A 44 -2.96 -29.80 10.27
CA PHE A 44 -2.82 -29.20 11.60
C PHE A 44 -2.74 -27.70 11.52
N LYS A 45 -3.24 -27.08 12.59
CA LYS A 45 -3.16 -25.64 12.82
C LYS A 45 -1.82 -25.39 13.50
N MET A 46 -1.01 -24.49 12.94
CA MET A 46 0.12 -23.97 13.70
C MET A 46 -0.39 -23.18 14.89
N ASN A 47 0.37 -23.21 16.02
CA ASN A 47 0.09 -22.45 17.24
C ASN A 47 -0.65 -21.17 16.89
N GLU A 48 -1.87 -21.02 17.44
CA GLU A 48 -2.51 -19.73 17.47
C GLU A 48 -1.51 -18.79 18.12
N THR A 49 -0.91 -17.89 17.33
CA THR A 49 -0.25 -16.74 17.92
C THR A 49 -1.38 -15.83 18.34
N VAL A 50 -1.99 -16.14 19.49
CA VAL A 50 -2.91 -15.23 20.17
C VAL A 50 -2.01 -14.22 20.88
N GLU A 51 -1.52 -13.25 20.13
CA GLU A 51 -1.25 -11.96 20.74
C GLU A 51 -2.61 -11.26 20.74
N SER A 52 -3.17 -10.98 21.92
CA SER A 52 -4.24 -10.01 22.03
C SER A 52 -3.62 -8.64 21.71
N THR A 53 -3.55 -8.32 20.43
CA THR A 53 -2.98 -7.05 19.96
C THR A 53 -4.16 -6.11 19.76
N THR A 54 -4.27 -5.09 20.61
CA THR A 54 -5.21 -4.00 20.38
C THR A 54 -4.79 -3.23 19.11
N ILE A 55 -5.71 -2.44 18.55
CA ILE A 55 -5.34 -1.57 17.42
C ILE A 55 -4.18 -0.64 17.78
N ASP A 56 -4.10 -0.19 19.04
CA ASP A 56 -3.03 0.65 19.57
C ASP A 56 -1.69 -0.09 19.58
N ASP A 57 -1.66 -1.34 20.02
CA ASP A 57 -0.45 -2.17 20.01
C ASP A 57 0.08 -2.38 18.58
N VAL A 58 -0.81 -2.56 17.59
CA VAL A 58 -0.42 -2.69 16.17
C VAL A 58 0.10 -1.36 15.62
N VAL A 59 -0.56 -0.25 15.97
CA VAL A 59 -0.15 1.10 15.57
C VAL A 59 1.23 1.44 16.13
N GLU A 60 1.53 1.08 17.38
CA GLU A 60 2.86 1.23 17.95
C GLU A 60 3.90 0.36 17.23
N LYS A 61 3.60 -0.92 17.02
CA LYS A 61 4.49 -1.87 16.34
C LYS A 61 4.86 -1.44 14.93
N PHE A 62 3.94 -0.81 14.20
CA PHE A 62 4.18 -0.28 12.85
C PHE A 62 4.63 1.19 12.84
N GLY A 63 4.94 1.75 14.01
CA GLY A 63 5.49 3.08 14.18
C GLY A 63 4.51 4.20 13.82
N LEU A 64 3.22 3.91 13.65
CA LEU A 64 2.18 4.88 13.33
C LEU A 64 1.88 5.83 14.49
N THR A 65 2.27 5.49 15.73
CA THR A 65 2.29 6.45 16.86
C THR A 65 3.14 7.68 16.60
N ARG A 66 4.07 7.61 15.62
CA ARG A 66 4.92 8.73 15.20
C ARG A 66 4.29 9.59 14.11
N LEU A 67 3.09 9.25 13.62
CA LEU A 67 2.40 10.02 12.59
C LEU A 67 2.16 11.45 13.11
N SER A 68 2.77 12.42 12.42
CA SER A 68 2.63 13.85 12.65
C SER A 68 1.79 14.43 11.51
N PRO A 69 0.48 14.69 11.74
CA PRO A 69 -0.45 14.98 10.65
C PRO A 69 0.01 16.11 9.72
N TYR A 70 0.51 17.20 10.29
CA TYR A 70 0.95 18.39 9.55
C TYR A 70 2.30 18.23 8.84
N ALA A 71 3.08 17.22 9.21
CA ALA A 71 4.33 16.86 8.55
C ALA A 71 4.20 15.58 7.71
N CYS A 72 2.95 15.11 7.48
CA CYS A 72 2.62 13.90 6.76
C CYS A 72 1.74 14.20 5.54
N ALA A 73 2.25 13.93 4.34
CA ALA A 73 1.46 14.06 3.12
C ALA A 73 0.80 12.75 2.71
N LEU A 74 -0.44 12.81 2.25
CA LEU A 74 -1.06 11.73 1.48
C LEU A 74 -0.63 11.86 0.02
N VAL A 75 0.03 10.83 -0.50
CA VAL A 75 0.49 10.74 -1.89
C VAL A 75 -0.36 9.72 -2.64
N ILE A 76 -1.15 10.18 -3.61
CA ILE A 76 -2.05 9.36 -4.41
C ILE A 76 -1.46 9.18 -5.80
N LEU A 77 -1.06 7.95 -6.13
CA LEU A 77 -0.40 7.62 -7.38
C LEU A 77 -1.38 7.08 -8.43
N GLU A 78 -1.36 7.69 -9.61
CA GLU A 78 -1.95 7.22 -10.86
C GLU A 78 -3.43 6.79 -10.78
N GLN A 79 -4.26 7.49 -10.00
CA GLN A 79 -5.72 7.28 -9.99
C GLN A 79 -6.40 7.93 -11.20
N GLN A 80 -6.00 7.49 -12.39
CA GLN A 80 -6.48 7.93 -13.69
C GLN A 80 -7.36 6.86 -14.36
N GLN A 81 -8.09 7.27 -15.41
CA GLN A 81 -9.04 6.41 -16.12
C GLN A 81 -8.40 5.52 -17.18
N ALA A 82 -7.08 5.62 -17.39
CA ALA A 82 -6.33 4.90 -18.42
C ALA A 82 -6.52 3.38 -18.37
N ASP A 83 -6.76 2.81 -17.19
CA ASP A 83 -7.02 1.38 -17.02
C ASP A 83 -8.25 0.88 -17.81
N LYS A 84 -9.26 1.74 -18.02
CA LYS A 84 -10.47 1.43 -18.81
C LYS A 84 -10.21 1.29 -20.31
N TYR A 85 -9.08 1.80 -20.80
CA TYR A 85 -8.80 1.93 -22.23
C TYR A 85 -7.72 0.96 -22.73
N TYR A 86 -7.25 0.03 -21.88
CA TYR A 86 -6.43 -1.07 -22.36
C TYR A 86 -7.29 -2.08 -23.16
N PRO A 87 -6.77 -2.64 -24.27
CA PRO A 87 -7.55 -3.46 -25.20
C PRO A 87 -7.99 -4.82 -24.63
N TYR A 88 -7.51 -5.21 -23.45
CA TYR A 88 -7.86 -6.44 -22.77
C TYR A 88 -8.13 -6.17 -21.29
N HIS A 89 -9.18 -6.81 -20.77
CA HIS A 89 -9.46 -6.78 -19.34
C HIS A 89 -8.38 -7.58 -18.61
N ARG A 90 -7.61 -6.91 -17.76
CA ARG A 90 -6.62 -7.55 -16.90
C ARG A 90 -7.24 -7.82 -15.55
N LYS A 91 -7.11 -9.05 -15.03
CA LYS A 91 -7.52 -9.35 -13.66
C LYS A 91 -6.71 -8.49 -12.69
N ARG A 92 -7.39 -7.83 -11.75
CA ARG A 92 -6.78 -7.04 -10.67
C ARG A 92 -7.04 -7.66 -9.30
N ASN A 93 -6.20 -7.30 -8.33
CA ASN A 93 -6.50 -7.50 -6.90
C ASN A 93 -7.18 -6.25 -6.31
N ASN A 94 -7.49 -6.30 -5.02
CA ASN A 94 -7.97 -5.17 -4.20
C ASN A 94 -9.03 -4.33 -4.93
N ASN A 95 -10.19 -4.93 -5.20
CA ASN A 95 -11.30 -4.25 -5.89
C ASN A 95 -11.90 -3.10 -5.06
N ASP A 96 -11.62 -3.08 -3.75
CA ASP A 96 -12.06 -2.03 -2.83
C ASP A 96 -10.98 -0.95 -2.60
N ALA A 97 -9.88 -0.97 -3.37
CA ALA A 97 -8.76 -0.06 -3.14
C ALA A 97 -9.16 1.41 -3.29
N GLU A 98 -9.96 1.74 -4.31
CA GLU A 98 -10.47 3.09 -4.51
C GLU A 98 -11.32 3.58 -3.32
N GLN A 99 -12.12 2.72 -2.70
CA GLN A 99 -12.92 3.06 -1.52
C GLN A 99 -12.02 3.33 -0.30
N ASN A 100 -10.93 2.59 -0.13
CA ASN A 100 -9.97 2.81 0.94
C ASN A 100 -9.14 4.08 0.72
N MET A 101 -8.69 4.32 -0.52
CA MET A 101 -8.02 5.57 -0.89
C MET A 101 -8.93 6.79 -0.67
N ALA A 102 -10.22 6.68 -1.00
CA ALA A 102 -11.18 7.76 -0.78
C ALA A 102 -11.39 8.07 0.71
N GLN A 103 -11.40 7.05 1.58
CA GLN A 103 -11.46 7.27 3.04
C GLN A 103 -10.24 8.05 3.54
N LEU A 104 -9.04 7.68 3.10
CA LEU A 104 -7.80 8.41 3.44
C LEU A 104 -7.82 9.84 2.88
N LEU A 105 -8.23 10.01 1.63
CA LEU A 105 -8.33 11.32 0.99
C LEU A 105 -9.29 12.24 1.73
N ASN A 106 -10.47 11.74 2.10
CA ASN A 106 -11.44 12.51 2.86
C ASN A 106 -10.91 12.88 4.24
N ALA A 107 -10.28 11.94 4.96
CA ALA A 107 -9.69 12.25 6.26
C ALA A 107 -8.58 13.32 6.17
N TRP A 108 -7.73 13.26 5.15
CA TRP A 108 -6.73 14.31 4.91
C TRP A 108 -7.37 15.67 4.60
N ARG A 109 -8.45 15.69 3.79
CA ARG A 109 -9.20 16.91 3.47
C ARG A 109 -9.88 17.52 4.69
N GLU A 110 -10.55 16.69 5.50
CA GLU A 110 -11.26 17.11 6.72
C GLU A 110 -10.33 17.80 7.73
N HIS A 111 -9.08 17.35 7.80
CA HIS A 111 -8.06 17.92 8.67
C HIS A 111 -7.16 18.97 7.98
N ALA A 112 -7.48 19.36 6.73
CA ALA A 112 -6.70 20.30 5.92
C ALA A 112 -5.20 19.95 5.83
N LEU A 113 -4.89 18.65 5.69
CA LEU A 113 -3.53 18.13 5.66
C LEU A 113 -2.96 18.13 4.24
N PRO A 114 -1.62 18.04 4.08
CA PRO A 114 -0.99 18.05 2.78
C PRO A 114 -1.41 16.85 1.91
N ILE A 115 -1.92 17.12 0.71
CA ILE A 115 -2.30 16.10 -0.28
C ILE A 115 -1.52 16.35 -1.56
N LEU A 116 -0.98 15.28 -2.11
CA LEU A 116 -0.30 15.26 -3.39
C LEU A 116 -0.89 14.19 -4.31
N HIS A 117 -1.33 14.60 -5.49
CA HIS A 117 -1.72 13.72 -6.58
C HIS A 117 -0.60 13.60 -7.60
N VAL A 118 -0.32 12.37 -8.04
CA VAL A 118 0.67 12.11 -9.08
C VAL A 118 0.01 11.48 -10.27
N ARG A 119 0.15 12.13 -11.42
CA ARG A 119 -0.46 11.75 -12.68
C ARG A 119 0.59 11.24 -13.66
N HIS A 120 0.35 10.11 -14.28
CA HIS A 120 1.18 9.59 -15.36
C HIS A 120 0.79 10.23 -16.69
N ILE A 121 1.77 10.81 -17.37
CA ILE A 121 1.66 11.33 -18.73
C ILE A 121 2.69 10.59 -19.58
N SER A 122 2.21 9.73 -20.47
CA SER A 122 3.06 8.93 -21.35
C SER A 122 3.60 9.77 -22.51
N THR A 123 4.83 9.48 -22.92
CA THR A 123 5.43 10.01 -24.16
C THR A 123 5.06 9.17 -25.39
N ASP A 124 4.52 7.96 -25.18
CA ASP A 124 3.99 7.12 -26.25
C ASP A 124 2.59 7.63 -26.65
N PRO A 125 2.39 8.09 -27.91
CA PRO A 125 1.11 8.64 -28.36
C PRO A 125 -0.04 7.62 -28.34
N GLU A 126 0.27 6.33 -28.47
CA GLU A 126 -0.73 5.25 -28.47
C GLU A 126 -1.13 4.82 -27.05
N SER A 127 -0.45 5.34 -26.03
CA SER A 127 -0.76 5.03 -24.65
C SER A 127 -2.11 5.64 -24.22
N PRO A 128 -2.92 4.92 -23.45
CA PRO A 128 -4.06 5.51 -22.74
C PRO A 128 -3.72 6.69 -21.82
N TYR A 129 -2.44 6.87 -21.49
CA TYR A 129 -1.88 7.96 -20.72
C TYR A 129 -1.30 9.10 -21.58
N SER A 130 -1.50 9.10 -22.90
CA SER A 130 -0.97 10.16 -23.78
C SER A 130 -1.74 11.48 -23.63
N PRO A 131 -1.10 12.66 -23.77
CA PRO A 131 -1.77 13.94 -23.69
C PRO A 131 -2.98 14.04 -24.63
N GLY A 132 -4.13 14.46 -24.10
CA GLY A 132 -5.38 14.56 -24.86
C GLY A 132 -6.21 13.28 -24.91
N HIS A 133 -5.66 12.13 -24.50
CA HIS A 133 -6.43 10.89 -24.39
C HIS A 133 -7.35 10.93 -23.14
N PRO A 134 -8.62 10.50 -23.21
CA PRO A 134 -9.54 10.51 -22.06
C PRO A 134 -9.05 9.73 -20.84
N GLY A 135 -8.20 8.72 -21.06
CA GLY A 135 -7.55 7.94 -20.02
C GLY A 135 -6.65 8.75 -19.09
N VAL A 136 -6.16 9.92 -19.48
CA VAL A 136 -5.33 10.76 -18.60
C VAL A 136 -6.11 11.43 -17.48
N LEU A 137 -7.44 11.52 -17.60
CA LEU A 137 -8.29 12.14 -16.60
C LEU A 137 -8.26 11.32 -15.30
N PHE A 138 -8.40 12.01 -14.16
CA PHE A 138 -8.56 11.34 -12.87
C PHE A 138 -9.84 10.49 -12.85
N LYS A 139 -9.83 9.42 -12.06
CA LYS A 139 -11.04 8.65 -11.76
C LYS A 139 -12.03 9.54 -11.00
N PRO A 140 -13.35 9.34 -11.19
CA PRO A 140 -14.36 10.03 -10.39
C PRO A 140 -14.12 9.86 -8.89
N GLY A 141 -14.13 10.97 -8.15
CA GLY A 141 -13.85 11.04 -6.71
C GLY A 141 -12.37 11.29 -6.37
N PHE A 142 -11.48 11.21 -7.35
CA PHE A 142 -10.04 11.49 -7.21
C PHE A 142 -9.61 12.78 -7.90
N GLU A 143 -10.56 13.60 -8.37
CA GLU A 143 -10.25 14.92 -8.88
C GLU A 143 -9.59 15.78 -7.77
N PRO A 144 -8.41 16.37 -8.06
CA PRO A 144 -7.77 17.27 -7.11
C PRO A 144 -8.59 18.52 -6.87
N LEU A 145 -8.65 18.98 -5.61
CA LEU A 145 -9.19 20.30 -5.27
C LEU A 145 -8.18 21.40 -5.60
N THR A 146 -8.63 22.66 -5.65
CA THR A 146 -7.79 23.82 -6.00
C THR A 146 -6.55 23.99 -5.11
N ASN A 147 -6.61 23.53 -3.87
CA ASN A 147 -5.52 23.61 -2.90
C ASN A 147 -4.64 22.35 -2.83
N GLU A 148 -4.90 21.34 -3.67
CA GLU A 148 -4.16 20.08 -3.69
C GLU A 148 -3.09 20.09 -4.79
N GLN A 149 -1.90 19.59 -4.48
CA GLN A 149 -0.79 19.59 -5.44
C GLN A 149 -0.97 18.47 -6.46
N ILE A 150 -0.64 18.76 -7.72
CA ILE A 150 -0.53 17.77 -8.79
C ILE A 150 0.91 17.77 -9.30
N PHE A 151 1.50 16.59 -9.50
CA PHE A 151 2.73 16.42 -10.28
C PHE A 151 2.51 15.42 -11.42
N ASP A 152 2.98 15.79 -12.60
CA ASP A 152 3.01 14.90 -13.76
C ASP A 152 4.35 14.16 -13.83
N LYS A 153 4.31 12.89 -14.22
CA LYS A 153 5.51 12.06 -14.46
C LYS A 153 5.33 11.19 -15.69
N SER A 154 6.43 10.81 -16.33
CA SER A 154 6.44 9.91 -17.49
C SER A 154 7.18 8.60 -17.24
N ILE A 155 7.60 8.35 -16.00
CA ILE A 155 8.31 7.15 -15.56
C ILE A 155 7.65 6.59 -14.30
N PRO A 156 7.90 5.32 -13.92
CA PRO A 156 7.27 4.72 -12.74
C PRO A 156 7.54 5.49 -11.44
N ASN A 157 8.77 5.95 -11.23
CA ASN A 157 9.16 6.64 -10.02
C ASN A 157 8.70 8.11 -10.03
N ALA A 158 7.89 8.50 -9.05
CA ALA A 158 7.37 9.86 -8.93
C ALA A 158 8.43 10.88 -8.51
N PHE A 159 9.42 10.49 -7.71
CA PHE A 159 10.43 11.42 -7.18
C PHE A 159 11.47 11.80 -8.25
N LEU A 160 11.85 10.83 -9.09
CA LEU A 160 12.86 11.07 -10.12
C LEU A 160 12.38 12.08 -11.16
N ARG A 161 13.24 13.07 -11.46
CA ARG A 161 12.97 14.13 -12.44
C ARG A 161 11.69 14.93 -12.13
N SER A 162 11.36 15.07 -10.85
CA SER A 162 10.22 15.85 -10.37
C SER A 162 10.70 16.89 -9.34
N SER A 163 9.80 17.79 -8.95
CA SER A 163 10.01 18.71 -7.82
C SER A 163 9.28 18.26 -6.54
N ILE A 164 8.90 16.97 -6.45
CA ILE A 164 8.17 16.42 -5.30
C ILE A 164 8.96 16.58 -4.01
N GLU A 165 10.24 16.17 -4.01
CA GLU A 165 11.11 16.27 -2.83
C GLU A 165 11.20 17.71 -2.32
N ASP A 166 11.55 18.65 -3.22
CA ASP A 166 11.61 20.08 -2.89
C ASP A 166 10.28 20.61 -2.33
N TRP A 167 9.16 20.20 -2.91
CA TRP A 167 7.84 20.62 -2.48
C TRP A 167 7.49 20.14 -1.07
N LEU A 168 7.88 18.91 -0.73
CA LEU A 168 7.71 18.31 0.59
C LEU A 168 8.61 19.00 1.62
N LEU A 169 9.90 19.13 1.32
CA LEU A 169 10.89 19.72 2.24
C LEU A 169 10.60 21.19 2.56
N LYS A 170 10.18 22.00 1.57
CA LYS A 170 9.78 23.40 1.77
C LYS A 170 8.57 23.56 2.70
N ARG A 171 7.81 22.49 2.92
CA ARG A 171 6.64 22.45 3.82
C ARG A 171 6.93 21.70 5.12
N SER A 172 8.19 21.36 5.37
CA SER A 172 8.61 20.56 6.53
C SER A 172 7.90 19.20 6.62
N ILE A 173 7.51 18.64 5.47
CA ILE A 173 6.92 17.32 5.38
C ILE A 173 8.06 16.31 5.32
N HIS A 174 8.04 15.34 6.23
CA HIS A 174 9.05 14.27 6.34
C HIS A 174 8.41 12.88 6.50
N GLN A 175 7.07 12.82 6.44
CA GLN A 175 6.27 11.60 6.49
C GLN A 175 5.36 11.52 5.28
N LEU A 176 5.12 10.30 4.80
CA LEU A 176 4.25 10.05 3.66
C LEU A 176 3.34 8.86 3.94
N VAL A 177 2.08 8.98 3.55
CA VAL A 177 1.19 7.84 3.31
C VAL A 177 1.05 7.71 1.80
N VAL A 178 1.50 6.60 1.22
CA VAL A 178 1.53 6.40 -0.24
C VAL A 178 0.52 5.33 -0.64
N VAL A 179 -0.38 5.68 -1.54
CA VAL A 179 -1.45 4.81 -2.06
C VAL A 179 -1.52 4.88 -3.59
N GLY A 180 -2.21 3.93 -4.21
CA GLY A 180 -2.53 3.98 -5.64
C GLY A 180 -2.11 2.77 -6.45
N SER A 181 -1.74 3.00 -7.71
CA SER A 181 -1.45 1.91 -8.65
C SER A 181 -0.29 2.22 -9.60
N THR A 182 0.37 1.21 -10.18
CA THR A 182 0.34 -0.19 -9.72
C THR A 182 1.30 -0.44 -8.55
N SER A 183 1.03 -1.48 -7.76
CA SER A 183 1.74 -1.81 -6.53
C SER A 183 3.26 -2.00 -6.72
N GLU A 184 3.67 -2.84 -7.66
CA GLU A 184 5.07 -3.10 -8.04
C GLU A 184 5.64 -2.06 -9.02
N GLY A 185 4.77 -1.26 -9.65
CA GLY A 185 5.13 -0.25 -10.62
C GLY A 185 5.37 1.10 -9.95
N ALA A 186 4.39 1.99 -10.05
CA ALA A 186 4.55 3.36 -9.56
C ALA A 186 4.68 3.44 -8.04
N VAL A 187 3.94 2.60 -7.29
CA VAL A 187 3.99 2.60 -5.82
C VAL A 187 5.36 2.13 -5.34
N GLU A 188 5.79 0.92 -5.69
CA GLU A 188 7.10 0.40 -5.24
C GLU A 188 8.27 1.29 -5.67
N ALA A 189 8.28 1.77 -6.92
CA ALA A 189 9.34 2.64 -7.39
C ALA A 189 9.42 3.96 -6.59
N SER A 190 8.28 4.59 -6.33
CA SER A 190 8.22 5.89 -5.63
C SER A 190 8.52 5.74 -4.14
N VAL A 191 7.98 4.71 -3.48
CA VAL A 191 8.22 4.44 -2.06
C VAL A 191 9.69 4.13 -1.80
N ARG A 192 10.35 3.35 -2.67
CA ARG A 192 11.80 3.08 -2.55
C ARG A 192 12.61 4.37 -2.61
N SER A 193 12.29 5.28 -3.53
CA SER A 193 12.97 6.58 -3.58
C SER A 193 12.68 7.43 -2.35
N ALA A 194 11.42 7.55 -1.93
CA ALA A 194 11.07 8.29 -0.73
C ALA A 194 11.82 7.79 0.51
N SER A 195 11.84 6.47 0.71
CA SER A 195 12.57 5.81 1.80
C SER A 195 14.07 6.10 1.74
N ASN A 196 14.69 6.01 0.55
CA ASN A 196 16.11 6.33 0.36
C ASN A 196 16.44 7.83 0.56
N LEU A 197 15.48 8.72 0.33
CA LEU A 197 15.60 10.16 0.60
C LEU A 197 15.37 10.49 2.09
N GLY A 198 15.06 9.50 2.93
CA GLY A 198 14.89 9.66 4.37
C GLY A 198 13.47 10.02 4.81
N PHE A 199 12.46 9.96 3.93
CA PHE A 199 11.08 10.09 4.34
C PHE A 199 10.62 8.84 5.08
N LYS A 200 9.88 9.01 6.18
CA LYS A 200 9.17 7.91 6.83
C LYS A 200 7.90 7.61 6.03
N VAL A 201 7.78 6.41 5.48
CA VAL A 201 6.67 6.07 4.58
C VAL A 201 5.80 4.96 5.16
N TRP A 202 4.48 5.18 5.14
CA TRP A 202 3.50 4.12 5.33
C TRP A 202 2.79 3.82 4.02
N VAL A 203 2.57 2.53 3.75
CA VAL A 203 1.92 2.06 2.52
C VAL A 203 0.71 1.21 2.93
N PRO A 204 -0.51 1.77 2.87
CA PRO A 204 -1.73 1.00 3.06
C PRO A 204 -1.89 -0.03 1.94
N ASP A 205 -1.72 -1.33 2.24
CA ASP A 205 -1.74 -2.39 1.23
C ASP A 205 -3.11 -2.50 0.55
N ASP A 206 -4.16 -2.37 1.35
CA ASP A 206 -5.56 -2.40 0.94
C ASP A 206 -6.02 -1.15 0.17
N ALA A 207 -5.19 -0.10 0.10
CA ALA A 207 -5.37 1.08 -0.75
C ALA A 207 -4.39 1.10 -1.95
N CYS A 208 -3.73 -0.02 -2.21
CA CYS A 208 -2.89 -0.22 -3.40
C CYS A 208 -3.42 -1.39 -4.22
N TYR A 209 -3.28 -1.34 -5.55
CA TYR A 209 -3.68 -2.47 -6.40
C TYR A 209 -2.73 -2.68 -7.57
N THR A 210 -2.83 -3.84 -8.21
CA THR A 210 -2.12 -4.20 -9.43
C THR A 210 -2.90 -5.21 -10.27
N PHE A 211 -2.30 -5.62 -11.38
CA PHE A 211 -2.87 -6.52 -12.37
C PHE A 211 -2.01 -7.79 -12.50
N GLU A 212 -2.60 -8.84 -13.08
CA GLU A 212 -1.84 -10.02 -13.51
C GLU A 212 -0.77 -9.64 -14.53
N LYS A 213 0.36 -10.36 -14.51
CA LYS A 213 1.51 -10.08 -15.37
C LYS A 213 2.18 -11.38 -15.80
N ASN A 214 2.82 -11.34 -16.97
CA ASN A 214 3.74 -12.39 -17.37
C ASN A 214 5.03 -12.24 -16.57
N GLY A 215 5.45 -13.33 -15.94
CA GLY A 215 6.78 -13.47 -15.36
C GLY A 215 7.86 -13.55 -16.44
N TYR A 216 9.11 -13.57 -16.00
CA TYR A 216 10.27 -13.63 -16.90
C TYR A 216 10.28 -14.91 -17.76
N HIS A 217 9.75 -16.01 -17.24
CA HIS A 217 9.61 -17.27 -17.98
C HIS A 217 8.26 -17.39 -18.70
N PHE A 218 7.58 -16.26 -18.95
CA PHE A 218 6.28 -16.16 -19.64
C PHE A 218 5.14 -16.91 -18.95
N GLU A 219 5.28 -17.22 -17.67
CA GLU A 219 4.22 -17.73 -16.83
C GLU A 219 3.30 -16.59 -16.39
N MET A 220 1.99 -16.83 -16.37
CA MET A 220 1.03 -15.85 -15.87
C MET A 220 1.07 -15.84 -14.33
N ILE A 221 1.44 -14.70 -13.75
CA ILE A 221 1.48 -14.46 -12.31
C ILE A 221 0.22 -13.69 -11.91
N SER A 222 -0.50 -14.21 -10.90
CA SER A 222 -1.73 -13.59 -10.40
C SER A 222 -1.46 -12.21 -9.76
N PRO A 223 -2.42 -11.27 -9.81
CA PRO A 223 -2.23 -9.94 -9.26
C PRO A 223 -1.97 -9.96 -7.75
N GLU A 224 -2.53 -10.93 -7.03
CA GLU A 224 -2.30 -11.10 -5.59
C GLU A 224 -0.82 -11.41 -5.28
N TRP A 225 -0.18 -12.24 -6.10
CA TRP A 225 1.24 -12.57 -5.93
C TRP A 225 2.16 -11.42 -6.31
N VAL A 226 1.85 -10.69 -7.39
CA VAL A 226 2.59 -9.49 -7.78
C VAL A 226 2.53 -8.45 -6.66
N HIS A 227 1.33 -8.18 -6.14
CA HIS A 227 1.09 -7.22 -5.06
C HIS A 227 1.82 -7.61 -3.77
N VAL A 228 1.67 -8.85 -3.31
CA VAL A 228 2.30 -9.31 -2.06
C VAL A 228 3.82 -9.26 -2.12
N HIS A 229 4.43 -9.52 -3.28
CA HIS A 229 5.88 -9.37 -3.43
C HIS A 229 6.32 -7.90 -3.33
N ALA A 230 5.62 -7.00 -4.01
CA ALA A 230 5.89 -5.56 -3.90
C ALA A 230 5.74 -5.07 -2.45
N MET A 231 4.64 -5.40 -1.78
CA MET A 231 4.43 -5.03 -0.37
C MET A 231 5.48 -5.65 0.55
N THR A 232 5.89 -6.91 0.32
CA THR A 232 6.96 -7.56 1.10
C THR A 232 8.28 -6.83 0.94
N ASN A 233 8.59 -6.35 -0.27
CA ASN A 233 9.78 -5.57 -0.55
C ASN A 233 9.75 -4.17 0.06
N LEU A 234 8.56 -3.59 0.25
CA LEU A 234 8.38 -2.27 0.84
C LEU A 234 8.36 -2.29 2.37
N HIS A 235 8.04 -3.41 3.01
CA HIS A 235 8.00 -3.51 4.48
C HIS A 235 9.41 -3.70 5.07
N GLN A 236 10.28 -2.71 4.88
CA GLN A 236 11.66 -2.65 5.37
C GLN A 236 12.23 -1.23 5.23
N GLY A 237 13.32 -0.92 5.95
CA GLY A 237 13.93 0.41 5.94
C GLY A 237 12.99 1.47 6.52
N GLU A 238 12.92 2.64 5.88
CA GLU A 238 12.01 3.72 6.28
C GLU A 238 10.58 3.57 5.77
N SER A 239 10.26 2.47 5.08
CA SER A 239 8.90 2.16 4.63
C SER A 239 8.27 1.03 5.44
N THR A 240 6.98 1.18 5.74
CA THR A 240 6.20 0.20 6.53
C THR A 240 4.84 -0.03 5.86
N VAL A 241 4.60 -1.25 5.41
CA VAL A 241 3.26 -1.66 4.93
C VAL A 241 2.29 -1.83 6.09
N VAL A 242 1.09 -1.29 5.95
CA VAL A 242 0.02 -1.22 6.97
C VAL A 242 -1.36 -1.41 6.32
N ASP A 243 -2.44 -1.43 7.12
CA ASP A 243 -3.83 -1.41 6.64
C ASP A 243 -4.38 0.03 6.74
N THR A 244 -5.32 0.42 5.86
CA THR A 244 -5.97 1.75 5.86
C THR A 244 -6.56 2.12 7.22
N LYS A 245 -7.19 1.15 7.89
CA LYS A 245 -7.78 1.36 9.23
C LYS A 245 -6.76 1.79 10.28
N LEU A 246 -5.54 1.28 10.22
CA LEU A 246 -4.48 1.65 11.17
C LEU A 246 -4.04 3.10 10.97
N VAL A 247 -3.96 3.55 9.70
CA VAL A 247 -3.60 4.93 9.38
C VAL A 247 -4.69 5.90 9.86
N LEU A 248 -5.95 5.59 9.60
CA LEU A 248 -7.08 6.41 10.05
C LEU A 248 -7.13 6.51 11.58
N HIS A 249 -6.96 5.38 12.29
CA HIS A 249 -6.90 5.37 13.76
C HIS A 249 -5.75 6.23 14.30
N ALA A 250 -4.55 6.08 13.73
CA ALA A 250 -3.39 6.87 14.15
C ALA A 250 -3.58 8.37 13.88
N LEU A 251 -4.21 8.72 12.75
CA LEU A 251 -4.53 10.10 12.41
C LEU A 251 -5.53 10.71 13.41
N GLU A 252 -6.60 9.99 13.75
CA GLU A 252 -7.59 10.43 14.74
C GLU A 252 -6.94 10.70 16.10
N GLN A 253 -6.10 9.79 16.59
CA GLN A 253 -5.36 9.97 17.85
C GLN A 253 -4.42 11.19 17.81
N ALA A 254 -3.68 11.37 16.72
CA ALA A 254 -2.71 12.45 16.57
C ALA A 254 -3.38 13.84 16.46
N THR A 255 -4.56 13.92 15.84
CA THR A 255 -5.33 15.18 15.71
C THR A 255 -6.10 15.50 16.99
N ALA A 256 -6.63 14.50 17.71
CA ALA A 256 -7.31 14.68 19.00
C ALA A 256 -6.37 15.22 20.08
N THR A 257 -5.15 14.69 20.17
CA THR A 257 -4.14 15.10 21.16
C THR A 257 -3.78 16.59 21.04
N LYS A 258 -3.78 17.15 19.82
CA LYS A 258 -3.48 18.58 19.60
C LYS A 258 -4.64 19.50 20.02
N SER A 259 -5.89 19.07 19.84
CA SER A 259 -7.08 19.85 20.22
C SER A 259 -7.23 20.00 21.74
N GLY A 260 -6.59 19.13 22.53
CA GLY A 260 -6.56 19.20 24.00
C GLY A 260 -5.57 20.21 24.60
N VAL A 261 -4.67 20.80 23.81
CA VAL A 261 -3.59 21.68 24.32
C VAL A 261 -3.96 23.18 24.28
N VAL A 262 -5.14 23.56 23.76
CA VAL A 262 -5.56 24.98 23.61
C VAL A 262 -6.59 25.44 24.67
N LYS A 263 -6.68 24.74 25.82
CA LYS A 263 -7.48 25.21 26.97
C LYS A 263 -6.58 25.35 28.20
N GLY A 264 -5.78 26.41 28.21
CA GLY A 264 -4.99 26.87 29.35
C GLY A 264 -4.86 28.38 29.29
#